data_AF-A0A7M4F3P2-F1
#
_entry.id   AF-A0A7M4F3P2-F1
#
_cell.length_a   1.000
_cell.length_b   1.000
_cell.length_c   1.000
_cell.angle_alpha   90.00
_cell.angle_beta   90.00
_cell.angle_gamma   90.00
#
_symmetry.space_group_name_H-M   'P 1'
#
loop_
_entity.id
_entity.type
_entity.pdbx_description
1 polymer ?
#
loop_
_entity_poly.entity_id
_entity_poly.type
_entity_poly.pdbx_seq_one_letter_code
_entity_poly.pdbx_strand_id
1 'polypeptide(L)'
;MISFLKERIYTTFHANVSGFLTVPLRGVSYESRTERVGKNFALVTNRLYQEKESVISSVHTKVKGVSQAGSRIWDTAEYTVPMQVNTFFVITNIITTEEQTQHICPEVTGRLKPHMPIQQLLFPFCTGIQTGKCVQYNATIKTCQVSAWCPVESVKSPPVPALLKSAENFTVLIKNNIHFPKFNYTANNILPKFNITCTFNKITAPTCPIFRLGDILQATGENFSDMAVQGGIMGIEINWDCNLDKWFHHCSPKYSFRRLDDKTTKDYPGYNFRFAKYFKDATGKEERTLIKAYGIRFDILVFGTAGKFDLIELVVYIGSTLSYFGLVRDLFPVLMEMTLRTSH
;
A
#
# COMPACT_ATOMS: atom_id res chain seq x y z
N MET A 1 -44.80 0.82 -1.12
CA MET A 1 -43.88 -0.22 -1.65
C MET A 1 -43.83 -0.20 -3.18
N ILE A 2 -44.97 -0.28 -3.88
CA ILE A 2 -45.03 -0.27 -5.35
C ILE A 2 -44.60 1.07 -5.98
N SER A 3 -44.91 2.22 -5.35
CA SER A 3 -44.47 3.54 -5.88
C SER A 3 -42.96 3.76 -5.76
N PHE A 4 -42.35 3.33 -4.65
CA PHE A 4 -40.91 3.41 -4.40
C PHE A 4 -40.09 2.53 -5.38
N LEU A 5 -40.63 1.35 -5.74
CA LEU A 5 -40.08 0.49 -6.79
C LEU A 5 -40.15 1.15 -8.16
N LYS A 6 -41.26 1.81 -8.48
CA LYS A 6 -41.46 2.51 -9.76
C LYS A 6 -40.47 3.66 -9.94
N GLU A 7 -40.21 4.41 -8.88
CA GLU A 7 -39.34 5.58 -8.89
C GLU A 7 -37.85 5.22 -9.03
N ARG A 8 -37.38 4.16 -8.35
CA ARG A 8 -36.01 3.61 -8.51
C ARG A 8 -35.78 3.00 -9.89
N ILE A 9 -36.75 2.23 -10.41
CA ILE A 9 -36.65 1.66 -11.75
C ILE A 9 -36.52 2.77 -12.81
N TYR A 10 -37.29 3.86 -12.67
CA TYR A 10 -37.23 4.99 -13.62
C TYR A 10 -35.91 5.77 -13.56
N THR A 11 -35.36 6.01 -12.36
CA THR A 11 -34.09 6.74 -12.20
C THR A 11 -32.88 5.93 -12.66
N THR A 12 -32.85 4.62 -12.41
CA THR A 12 -31.77 3.74 -12.90
C THR A 12 -31.82 3.54 -14.41
N PHE A 13 -33.02 3.52 -15.00
CA PHE A 13 -33.19 3.41 -16.45
C PHE A 13 -32.70 4.68 -17.18
N HIS A 14 -33.01 5.88 -16.67
CA HIS A 14 -32.55 7.14 -17.27
C HIS A 14 -31.03 7.38 -17.10
N ALA A 15 -30.43 6.97 -15.99
CA ALA A 15 -29.00 7.11 -15.76
C ALA A 15 -28.15 6.25 -16.74
N ASN A 16 -28.61 5.05 -17.06
CA ASN A 16 -27.92 4.16 -18.00
C ASN A 16 -28.06 4.59 -19.47
N VAL A 17 -29.16 5.23 -19.86
CA VAL A 17 -29.35 5.70 -21.25
C VAL A 17 -28.53 6.96 -21.54
N SER A 18 -28.26 7.79 -20.51
CA SER A 18 -27.54 9.07 -20.66
C SER A 18 -26.02 8.91 -20.77
N GLY A 19 -25.45 7.82 -20.25
CA GLY A 19 -24.00 7.59 -20.21
C GLY A 19 -23.40 6.96 -21.47
N PHE A 20 -24.23 6.58 -22.45
CA PHE A 20 -23.79 5.83 -23.65
C PHE A 20 -23.43 6.70 -24.85
N LEU A 21 -23.50 8.04 -24.77
CA LEU A 21 -23.41 8.92 -25.94
C LEU A 21 -22.14 9.79 -26.06
N THR A 22 -21.14 9.69 -25.17
CA THR A 22 -19.92 10.51 -25.29
C THR A 22 -18.63 9.79 -24.86
N VAL A 23 -18.05 8.97 -25.74
CA VAL A 23 -16.61 8.65 -25.70
C VAL A 23 -16.06 8.54 -27.14
N PRO A 24 -15.01 9.29 -27.52
CA PRO A 24 -14.44 9.26 -28.86
C PRO A 24 -13.57 8.01 -29.09
N LEU A 25 -13.63 7.49 -30.31
CA LEU A 25 -12.86 6.33 -30.79
C LEU A 25 -11.35 6.62 -30.82
N ARG A 26 -10.56 5.86 -30.05
CA ARG A 26 -9.16 5.56 -30.36
C ARG A 26 -8.93 4.06 -30.24
N GLY A 27 -8.42 3.47 -31.32
CA GLY A 27 -8.25 2.04 -31.49
C GLY A 27 -7.19 1.45 -30.56
N VAL A 28 -7.54 0.31 -29.97
CA VAL A 28 -6.60 -0.68 -29.45
C VAL A 28 -7.13 -2.04 -29.90
N SER A 29 -6.36 -2.73 -30.73
CA SER A 29 -6.65 -4.09 -31.20
C SER A 29 -6.51 -5.06 -30.03
N TYR A 30 -7.62 -5.65 -29.58
CA TYR A 30 -7.59 -6.87 -28.79
C TYR A 30 -8.07 -8.02 -29.67
N GLU A 31 -7.15 -8.93 -29.95
CA GLU A 31 -7.37 -10.22 -30.59
C GLU A 31 -8.38 -11.03 -29.75
N SER A 32 -9.65 -11.02 -30.15
CA SER A 32 -10.70 -11.73 -29.44
C SER A 32 -10.81 -13.16 -29.97
N ARG A 33 -10.17 -14.10 -29.26
CA ARG A 33 -10.44 -15.52 -29.42
C ARG A 33 -11.87 -15.79 -28.94
N THR A 34 -12.76 -15.89 -29.92
CA THR A 34 -14.19 -16.12 -29.77
C THR A 34 -14.41 -17.58 -29.39
N GLU A 35 -14.75 -17.84 -28.13
CA GLU A 35 -15.41 -19.08 -27.73
C GLU A 35 -16.79 -18.77 -27.14
N ARG A 36 -17.74 -19.60 -27.57
CA ARG A 36 -19.18 -19.41 -27.58
C ARG A 36 -19.74 -19.66 -26.17
N VAL A 37 -19.82 -18.64 -25.33
CA VAL A 37 -20.28 -18.79 -23.94
C VAL A 37 -21.67 -18.20 -23.74
N GLY A 38 -22.67 -19.07 -23.54
CA GLY A 38 -24.07 -18.71 -23.38
C GLY A 38 -24.33 -17.89 -22.10
N LYS A 39 -25.28 -16.95 -22.16
CA LYS A 39 -25.58 -15.98 -21.08
C LYS A 39 -25.90 -16.59 -19.70
N ASN A 40 -26.41 -17.82 -19.64
CA ASN A 40 -26.58 -18.55 -18.38
C ASN A 40 -25.25 -18.74 -17.62
N PHE A 41 -24.13 -18.80 -18.35
CA PHE A 41 -22.79 -18.81 -17.76
C PHE A 41 -22.52 -17.50 -17.01
N ALA A 42 -22.81 -16.34 -17.61
CA ALA A 42 -22.54 -15.04 -17.00
C ALA A 42 -23.34 -14.81 -15.70
N LEU A 43 -24.59 -15.28 -15.62
CA LEU A 43 -25.40 -15.21 -14.39
C LEU A 43 -24.73 -15.94 -13.23
N VAL A 44 -24.23 -17.15 -13.49
CA VAL A 44 -23.64 -18.03 -12.46
C VAL A 44 -22.19 -17.65 -12.17
N THR A 45 -21.37 -17.38 -13.18
CA THR A 45 -19.95 -17.05 -13.00
C THR A 45 -19.74 -15.70 -12.35
N ASN A 46 -20.49 -14.67 -12.78
CA ASN A 46 -20.35 -13.32 -12.25
C ASN A 46 -21.31 -13.06 -11.07
N ARG A 47 -22.13 -14.06 -10.71
CA ARG A 47 -23.14 -14.01 -9.64
C ARG A 47 -24.02 -12.77 -9.74
N LEU A 48 -24.58 -12.52 -10.93
CA LEU A 48 -25.37 -11.31 -11.21
C LEU A 48 -26.74 -11.30 -10.51
N TYR A 49 -27.15 -12.44 -9.94
CA TYR A 49 -28.32 -12.54 -9.07
C TYR A 49 -28.05 -12.07 -7.63
N GLN A 50 -26.81 -11.68 -7.32
CA GLN A 50 -26.42 -11.20 -6.01
C GLN A 50 -26.34 -9.68 -6.00
N GLU A 51 -26.90 -9.08 -4.96
CA GLU A 51 -26.56 -7.72 -4.61
C GLU A 51 -25.14 -7.71 -4.03
N LYS A 52 -24.33 -6.74 -4.44
CA LYS A 52 -22.92 -6.64 -4.06
C LYS A 52 -22.66 -5.44 -3.16
N GLU A 53 -21.73 -5.60 -2.21
CA GLU A 53 -21.26 -4.54 -1.32
C GLU A 53 -19.74 -4.60 -1.18
N SER A 54 -19.08 -3.45 -1.18
CA SER A 54 -17.64 -3.34 -0.90
C SER A 54 -17.36 -3.45 0.60
N VAL A 55 -16.17 -3.96 0.92
CA VAL A 55 -15.78 -4.22 2.31
C VAL A 55 -15.44 -2.93 3.07
N ILE A 56 -15.91 -2.83 4.32
CA ILE A 56 -15.36 -1.91 5.32
C ILE A 56 -14.41 -2.72 6.21
N SER A 57 -13.18 -2.25 6.39
CA SER A 57 -12.15 -3.01 7.09
C SER A 57 -11.49 -2.23 8.23
N SER A 58 -11.01 -2.97 9.23
CA SER A 58 -10.17 -2.49 10.32
C SER A 58 -8.97 -3.42 10.46
N VAL A 59 -7.78 -2.86 10.58
CA VAL A 59 -6.52 -3.60 10.68
C VAL A 59 -5.78 -3.22 11.95
N HIS A 60 -5.24 -4.22 12.63
CA HIS A 60 -4.34 -4.05 13.76
C HIS A 60 -3.15 -4.99 13.61
N THR A 61 -1.94 -4.45 13.67
CA THR A 61 -0.70 -5.21 13.49
C THR A 61 0.06 -5.34 14.81
N LYS A 62 0.81 -6.43 14.95
CA LYS A 62 1.74 -6.61 16.07
C LYS A 62 3.00 -7.30 15.56
N VAL A 63 4.09 -6.54 15.51
CA VAL A 63 5.42 -7.06 15.19
C VAL A 63 6.04 -7.69 16.44
N LYS A 64 6.75 -8.80 16.27
CA LYS A 64 7.51 -9.50 17.31
C LYS A 64 8.86 -9.93 16.77
N GLY A 65 9.89 -9.72 17.58
CA GLY A 65 11.26 -10.05 17.25
C GLY A 65 12.20 -9.24 18.13
N VAL A 66 13.40 -9.78 18.35
CA VAL A 66 14.48 -9.09 19.06
C VAL A 66 15.74 -9.32 18.26
N SER A 67 16.56 -8.28 18.14
CA SER A 67 17.87 -8.37 17.50
C SER A 67 18.92 -7.71 18.37
N GLN A 68 20.13 -8.24 18.39
CA GLN A 68 21.28 -7.58 18.98
C GLN A 68 22.16 -7.02 17.87
N ALA A 69 22.53 -5.76 17.97
CA ALA A 69 23.47 -5.12 17.05
C ALA A 69 24.52 -4.35 17.86
N GLY A 70 25.77 -4.84 17.82
CA GLY A 70 26.82 -4.39 18.72
C GLY A 70 26.47 -4.68 20.18
N SER A 71 26.59 -3.67 21.04
CA SER A 71 26.22 -3.74 22.45
C SER A 71 24.74 -3.44 22.74
N ARG A 72 23.95 -3.06 21.73
CA ARG A 72 22.55 -2.65 21.88
C ARG A 72 21.57 -3.77 21.52
N ILE A 73 20.53 -3.92 22.33
CA ILE A 73 19.39 -4.82 22.09
C ILE A 73 18.24 -4.01 21.49
N TRP A 74 17.75 -4.46 20.34
CA TRP A 74 16.66 -3.87 19.60
C TRP A 74 15.40 -4.72 19.77
N ASP A 75 14.45 -4.21 20.54
CA ASP A 75 13.13 -4.81 20.73
C ASP A 75 12.06 -4.07 19.91
N THR A 76 10.81 -4.53 20.02
CA THR A 76 9.68 -3.94 19.29
C THR A 76 9.50 -2.45 19.55
N ALA A 77 9.79 -1.95 20.75
CA ALA A 77 9.67 -0.52 21.05
C ALA A 77 10.79 0.31 20.41
N GLU A 78 11.95 -0.30 20.12
CA GLU A 78 13.07 0.39 19.48
C GLU A 78 12.95 0.46 17.96
N TYR A 79 12.55 -0.63 17.30
CA TYR A 79 12.54 -0.71 15.83
C TYR A 79 11.19 -0.42 15.18
N THR A 80 10.09 -0.35 15.94
CA THR A 80 8.78 0.04 15.40
C THR A 80 8.50 1.50 15.71
N VAL A 81 7.93 2.20 14.73
CA VAL A 81 7.45 3.58 14.90
C VAL A 81 5.94 3.57 14.73
N PRO A 82 5.17 4.18 15.65
CA PRO A 82 3.72 4.25 15.50
C PRO A 82 3.39 5.02 14.22
N MET A 83 2.67 4.36 13.31
CA MET A 83 2.30 4.91 12.00
C MET A 83 0.79 5.13 11.89
N GLN A 84 0.40 5.80 10.80
CA GLN A 84 -0.98 6.02 10.40
C GLN A 84 -1.73 4.70 10.09
N VAL A 85 -3.06 4.79 9.98
CA VAL A 85 -4.00 3.68 9.79
C VAL A 85 -3.54 2.69 8.70
N ASN A 86 -3.63 1.39 8.97
CA ASN A 86 -3.32 0.27 8.07
C ASN A 86 -1.86 0.17 7.59
N THR A 87 -0.92 0.82 8.27
CA THR A 87 0.51 0.74 7.94
C THR A 87 1.35 0.39 9.17
N PHE A 88 2.48 -0.25 8.95
CA PHE A 88 3.50 -0.41 9.98
C PHE A 88 4.89 -0.30 9.38
N PHE A 89 5.85 0.11 10.20
CA PHE A 89 7.23 0.30 9.77
C PHE A 89 8.19 -0.44 10.68
N VAL A 90 9.18 -1.07 10.05
CA VAL A 90 10.25 -1.81 10.72
C VAL A 90 11.57 -1.19 10.31
N ILE A 91 12.27 -0.61 11.30
CA ILE A 91 13.63 -0.10 11.13
C ILE A 91 14.56 -1.28 10.83
N THR A 92 15.37 -1.14 9.78
CA THR A 92 16.37 -2.14 9.36
C THR A 92 17.79 -1.59 9.39
N ASN A 93 17.95 -0.28 9.24
CA ASN A 93 19.25 0.39 9.31
C ASN A 93 19.09 1.82 9.84
N ILE A 94 20.13 2.37 10.47
CA ILE A 94 20.07 3.70 11.06
C ILE A 94 21.39 4.45 10.91
N ILE A 95 21.30 5.77 10.95
CA ILE A 95 22.43 6.66 11.21
C ILE A 95 22.03 7.53 12.39
N THR A 96 22.84 7.51 13.44
CA THR A 96 22.64 8.33 14.64
C THR A 96 23.63 9.50 14.65
N THR A 97 23.16 10.67 15.07
CA THR A 97 23.99 11.83 15.40
C THR A 97 23.64 12.24 16.82
N GLU A 98 24.50 11.86 17.76
CA GLU A 98 24.32 12.04 19.19
C GLU A 98 24.76 13.44 19.64
N GLU A 99 24.38 13.82 20.85
CA GLU A 99 24.84 15.06 21.52
C GLU A 99 24.64 16.35 20.71
N GLN A 100 23.56 16.40 19.91
CA GLN A 100 23.25 17.64 19.18
C GLN A 100 22.74 18.70 20.16
N THR A 101 23.41 19.85 20.16
CA THR A 101 22.97 21.06 20.87
C THR A 101 22.72 22.20 19.89
N GLN A 102 21.85 23.13 20.25
CA GLN A 102 21.67 24.36 19.46
C GLN A 102 22.88 25.27 19.66
N HIS A 103 23.70 25.42 18.62
CA HIS A 103 24.79 26.39 18.59
C HIS A 103 25.23 26.65 17.14
N ILE A 104 26.32 27.41 16.99
CA ILE A 104 26.87 27.77 15.68
C ILE A 104 27.96 26.78 15.30
N CYS A 105 27.84 26.13 14.14
CA CYS A 105 28.83 25.15 13.65
C CYS A 105 28.99 25.21 12.12
N PRO A 106 30.05 24.60 11.56
CA PRO A 106 30.19 24.44 10.12
C PRO A 106 29.13 23.50 9.52
N GLU A 107 28.60 23.86 8.36
CA GLU A 107 27.72 23.00 7.55
C GLU A 107 28.50 21.85 6.88
N VAL A 108 27.85 20.70 6.63
CA VAL A 108 28.45 19.53 5.96
C VAL A 108 28.02 19.44 4.50
N THR A 109 26.75 19.76 4.19
CA THR A 109 26.18 19.72 2.84
C THR A 109 26.42 21.04 2.09
N GLY A 110 27.67 21.34 1.79
CA GLY A 110 28.00 22.55 1.08
C GLY A 110 29.48 22.60 0.72
N ARG A 111 29.89 21.84 -0.30
CA ARG A 111 31.15 22.13 -0.98
C ARG A 111 31.03 23.49 -1.64
N LEU A 112 31.32 24.54 -0.88
CA LEU A 112 31.55 25.86 -1.45
C LEU A 112 32.88 25.77 -2.18
N LYS A 113 32.85 25.98 -3.50
CA LYS A 113 34.08 26.42 -4.17
C LYS A 113 34.51 27.73 -3.48
N PRO A 114 35.81 27.96 -3.26
CA PRO A 114 36.34 29.05 -2.43
C PRO A 114 35.93 30.49 -2.84
N HIS A 115 35.15 30.68 -3.91
CA HIS A 115 34.81 31.98 -4.50
C HIS A 115 33.30 32.23 -4.70
N MET A 116 32.39 31.49 -4.06
CA MET A 116 30.95 31.74 -4.23
C MET A 116 30.45 32.84 -3.27
N PRO A 117 29.81 33.93 -3.76
CA PRO A 117 29.30 34.99 -2.92
C PRO A 117 28.12 34.53 -2.05
N ILE A 118 28.12 34.99 -0.80
CA ILE A 118 27.22 34.60 0.31
C ILE A 118 25.74 34.87 0.01
N GLN A 119 25.42 35.75 -0.94
CA GLN A 119 24.05 36.24 -1.20
C GLN A 119 23.19 35.34 -2.10
N GLN A 120 23.71 34.23 -2.65
CA GLN A 120 22.96 33.36 -3.57
C GLN A 120 22.86 31.89 -3.12
N LEU A 121 22.99 31.61 -1.82
CA LEU A 121 22.94 30.24 -1.33
C LEU A 121 21.49 29.75 -1.13
N LEU A 122 21.08 28.93 -2.10
CA LEU A 122 19.80 28.23 -2.20
C LEU A 122 19.33 27.62 -0.86
N PHE A 123 18.16 28.09 -0.44
CA PHE A 123 17.44 27.77 0.79
C PHE A 123 17.00 26.30 1.04
N PRO A 124 16.93 25.34 0.08
CA PRO A 124 16.44 23.99 0.41
C PRO A 124 17.49 22.98 0.90
N PHE A 125 18.80 23.27 0.80
CA PHE A 125 19.86 22.28 1.06
C PHE A 125 20.74 22.56 2.30
N CYS A 126 20.51 23.69 2.99
CA CYS A 126 21.21 24.00 4.24
C CYS A 126 20.40 23.46 5.43
N THR A 127 21.10 22.88 6.39
CA THR A 127 20.50 22.20 7.55
C THR A 127 20.16 23.20 8.68
N GLY A 128 20.55 24.47 8.53
CA GLY A 128 20.24 25.55 9.46
C GLY A 128 20.38 26.95 8.85
N ILE A 129 20.25 27.98 9.69
CA ILE A 129 20.26 29.39 9.28
C ILE A 129 21.70 29.86 9.09
N GLN A 130 22.06 30.32 7.90
CA GLN A 130 23.40 30.80 7.61
C GLN A 130 23.72 32.10 8.35
N THR A 131 24.90 32.19 8.95
CA THR A 131 25.38 33.42 9.62
C THR A 131 26.11 34.37 8.66
N GLY A 132 26.35 33.93 7.42
CA GLY A 132 27.11 34.65 6.41
C GLY A 132 28.64 34.56 6.55
N LYS A 133 29.15 33.79 7.52
CA LYS A 133 30.60 33.56 7.69
C LYS A 133 31.03 32.22 7.09
N CYS A 134 32.27 32.14 6.63
CA CYS A 134 32.89 30.91 6.12
C CYS A 134 33.94 30.41 7.12
N VAL A 135 33.80 29.18 7.60
CA VAL A 135 34.64 28.57 8.65
C VAL A 135 35.31 27.29 8.14
N GLN A 136 36.42 26.91 8.74
CA GLN A 136 37.10 25.65 8.41
C GLN A 136 36.31 24.48 9.00
N TYR A 137 35.87 23.54 8.15
CA TYR A 137 35.26 22.28 8.57
C TYR A 137 36.34 21.21 8.83
N ASN A 138 37.28 21.07 7.89
CA ASN A 138 38.45 20.20 7.97
C ASN A 138 39.70 20.96 7.51
N ALA A 139 40.90 20.39 7.67
CA ALA A 139 42.16 21.02 7.26
C ALA A 139 42.18 21.51 5.80
N THR A 140 41.38 20.89 4.93
CA THR A 140 41.32 21.17 3.48
C THR A 140 40.00 21.80 3.01
N ILE A 141 38.96 21.86 3.84
CA ILE A 141 37.61 22.24 3.40
C ILE A 141 37.04 23.33 4.31
N LYS A 142 36.67 24.46 3.69
CA LYS A 142 35.86 25.52 4.33
C LYS A 142 34.39 25.37 3.95
N THR A 143 33.50 25.60 4.89
CA THR A 143 32.04 25.57 4.67
C THR A 143 31.37 26.79 5.30
N CYS A 144 30.12 27.04 4.92
CA CYS A 144 29.32 28.09 5.55
C CYS A 144 29.08 27.77 7.03
N GLN A 145 29.16 28.80 7.86
CA GLN A 145 28.78 28.74 9.24
C GLN A 145 27.24 28.86 9.35
N VAL A 146 26.63 27.94 10.11
CA VAL A 146 25.19 27.87 10.31
C VAL A 146 24.84 27.86 11.81
N SER A 147 23.73 28.48 12.16
CA SER A 147 23.05 28.31 13.45
C SER A 147 22.05 27.18 13.32
N ALA A 148 22.33 26.05 13.98
CA ALA A 148 21.60 24.79 13.79
C ALA A 148 21.72 23.87 15.02
N TRP A 149 21.16 22.67 14.90
CA TRP A 149 21.50 21.56 15.79
C TRP A 149 22.83 20.97 15.38
N CYS A 150 23.81 21.12 16.25
CA CYS A 150 25.21 20.88 15.96
C CYS A 150 25.77 19.79 16.90
N PRO A 151 26.58 18.85 16.40
CA PRO A 151 27.09 18.77 15.02
C PRO A 151 26.00 18.39 14.01
N VAL A 152 26.07 18.97 12.81
CA VAL A 152 25.10 18.68 11.74
C VAL A 152 25.21 17.22 11.30
N GLU A 153 24.09 16.62 10.87
CA GLU A 153 24.05 15.27 10.31
C GLU A 153 25.11 15.11 9.22
N SER A 154 25.99 14.11 9.38
CA SER A 154 26.99 13.80 8.37
C SER A 154 26.36 13.24 7.10
N VAL A 155 26.92 13.57 5.93
CA VAL A 155 26.53 12.99 4.61
C VAL A 155 27.08 11.57 4.46
N LYS A 156 26.80 10.70 5.43
CA LYS A 156 27.19 9.29 5.37
C LYS A 156 26.13 8.50 4.61
N SER A 157 26.59 7.63 3.73
CA SER A 157 25.75 6.56 3.21
C SER A 157 25.33 5.61 4.34
N PRO A 158 24.15 4.98 4.25
CA PRO A 158 23.75 3.97 5.22
C PRO A 158 24.79 2.85 5.32
N PRO A 159 25.04 2.29 6.52
CA PRO A 159 25.97 1.18 6.71
C PRO A 159 25.64 -0.02 5.82
N VAL A 160 26.67 -0.66 5.27
CA VAL A 160 26.59 -1.92 4.50
C VAL A 160 27.54 -2.92 5.16
N PRO A 161 27.06 -4.08 5.66
CA PRO A 161 25.68 -4.56 5.66
C PRO A 161 24.76 -3.78 6.60
N ALA A 162 23.44 -3.94 6.43
CA ALA A 162 22.44 -3.30 7.28
C ALA A 162 22.56 -3.73 8.75
N LEU A 163 22.35 -2.78 9.68
CA LEU A 163 22.51 -2.99 11.12
C LEU A 163 21.61 -4.12 11.66
N LEU A 164 20.33 -4.14 11.25
CA LEU A 164 19.32 -5.08 11.73
C LEU A 164 18.98 -6.13 10.67
N LYS A 165 20.00 -6.80 10.13
CA LYS A 165 19.81 -7.94 9.20
C LYS A 165 18.90 -9.03 9.76
N SER A 166 18.93 -9.25 11.09
CA SER A 166 18.12 -10.24 11.78
C SER A 166 16.61 -9.94 11.75
N ALA A 167 16.22 -8.71 11.35
CA ALA A 167 14.82 -8.35 11.18
C ALA A 167 14.10 -9.20 10.12
N GLU A 168 14.84 -9.87 9.23
CA GLU A 168 14.30 -10.88 8.31
C GLU A 168 13.50 -11.98 9.03
N ASN A 169 13.92 -12.33 10.25
CA ASN A 169 13.29 -13.36 11.07
C ASN A 169 12.19 -12.86 11.98
N PHE A 170 11.88 -11.56 11.93
CA PHE A 170 10.78 -11.02 12.72
C PHE A 170 9.44 -11.49 12.16
N THR A 171 8.46 -11.56 13.04
CA THR A 171 7.10 -11.98 12.71
C THR A 171 6.13 -10.83 12.92
N VAL A 172 5.11 -10.77 12.08
CA VAL A 172 4.00 -9.83 12.22
C VAL A 172 2.69 -10.61 12.28
N LEU A 173 1.92 -10.37 13.33
CA LEU A 173 0.53 -10.80 13.41
C LEU A 173 -0.36 -9.68 12.85
N ILE A 174 -1.14 -9.99 11.82
CA ILE A 174 -2.09 -9.05 11.23
C ILE A 174 -3.50 -9.48 11.64
N LYS A 175 -4.17 -8.66 12.46
CA LYS A 175 -5.59 -8.83 12.76
C LYS A 175 -6.39 -7.97 11.80
N ASN A 176 -7.27 -8.58 11.03
CA ASN A 176 -8.15 -7.88 10.11
C ASN A 176 -9.60 -8.27 10.39
N ASN A 177 -10.42 -7.26 10.70
CA ASN A 177 -11.86 -7.38 10.85
C ASN A 177 -12.52 -6.71 9.64
N ILE A 178 -13.51 -7.37 9.06
CA ILE A 178 -14.28 -6.87 7.95
C ILE A 178 -15.77 -6.81 8.29
N HIS A 179 -16.45 -5.84 7.70
CA HIS A 179 -17.87 -5.63 7.86
C HIS A 179 -18.51 -5.30 6.51
N PHE A 180 -19.65 -5.93 6.26
CA PHE A 180 -20.58 -5.64 5.17
C PHE A 180 -21.90 -5.17 5.80
N PRO A 181 -22.06 -3.85 6.05
CA PRO A 181 -23.20 -3.28 6.75
C PRO A 181 -24.54 -3.65 6.11
N LYS A 182 -24.63 -3.61 4.79
CA LYS A 182 -25.86 -3.91 4.04
C LYS A 182 -26.37 -5.32 4.30
N PHE A 183 -25.45 -6.26 4.48
CA PHE A 183 -25.79 -7.66 4.77
C PHE A 183 -25.78 -7.99 6.27
N ASN A 184 -25.45 -7.02 7.13
CA ASN A 184 -25.20 -7.19 8.55
C ASN A 184 -24.25 -8.37 8.84
N TYR A 185 -23.16 -8.45 8.08
CA TYR A 185 -22.20 -9.54 8.17
C TYR A 185 -20.85 -9.01 8.64
N THR A 186 -20.22 -9.73 9.58
CA THR A 186 -18.87 -9.47 10.06
C THR A 186 -18.04 -10.73 9.98
N ALA A 187 -16.77 -10.59 9.62
CA ALA A 187 -15.82 -11.68 9.65
C ALA A 187 -14.44 -11.18 10.07
N ASN A 188 -13.63 -12.12 10.53
CA ASN A 188 -12.25 -11.88 10.94
C ASN A 188 -11.34 -12.88 10.23
N ASN A 189 -10.08 -12.50 10.03
CA ASN A 189 -9.08 -13.42 9.50
C ASN A 189 -8.57 -14.44 10.53
N ILE A 190 -8.85 -14.22 11.81
CA ILE A 190 -8.42 -15.09 12.91
C ILE A 190 -9.56 -16.04 13.27
N LEU A 191 -9.41 -17.31 12.94
CA LEU A 191 -10.35 -18.35 13.34
C LEU A 191 -10.36 -18.53 14.87
N PRO A 192 -11.50 -18.85 15.50
CA PRO A 192 -11.61 -18.99 16.96
C PRO A 192 -10.65 -20.02 17.59
N LYS A 193 -10.21 -21.03 16.82
CA LYS A 193 -9.27 -22.08 17.24
C LYS A 193 -8.00 -22.10 16.38
N PHE A 194 -7.39 -20.93 16.13
CA PHE A 194 -6.16 -20.87 15.34
C PHE A 194 -4.93 -21.24 16.18
N ASN A 195 -3.95 -21.87 15.54
CA ASN A 195 -2.67 -22.19 16.16
C ASN A 195 -1.79 -20.94 16.23
N ILE A 196 -1.42 -20.50 17.44
CA ILE A 196 -0.59 -19.31 17.66
C ILE A 196 0.86 -19.47 17.16
N THR A 197 1.31 -20.69 16.92
CA THR A 197 2.66 -20.98 16.40
C THR A 197 2.68 -21.17 14.89
N CYS A 198 1.54 -21.01 14.20
CA CYS A 198 1.50 -21.10 12.76
C CYS A 198 2.36 -20.00 12.11
N THR A 199 2.88 -20.28 10.92
CA THR A 199 3.47 -19.29 10.03
C THR A 199 2.75 -19.40 8.70
N PHE A 200 2.42 -18.26 8.09
CA PHE A 200 1.75 -18.19 6.81
C PHE A 200 2.53 -18.94 5.74
N ASN A 201 1.82 -19.78 5.00
CA ASN A 201 2.33 -20.41 3.80
C ASN A 201 1.18 -20.54 2.80
N LYS A 202 1.42 -20.17 1.55
CA LYS A 202 0.38 -20.15 0.50
C LYS A 202 -0.30 -21.50 0.27
N ILE A 203 0.42 -22.61 0.53
CA ILE A 203 -0.08 -23.98 0.29
C ILE A 203 -0.47 -24.64 1.61
N THR A 204 0.42 -24.67 2.60
CA THR A 204 0.22 -25.48 3.81
C THR A 204 -0.63 -24.80 4.88
N ALA A 205 -0.59 -23.46 4.96
CA ALA A 205 -1.29 -22.69 6.00
C ALA A 205 -1.77 -21.31 5.47
N PRO A 206 -2.66 -21.28 4.45
CA PRO A 206 -3.05 -20.04 3.77
C PRO A 206 -3.90 -19.10 4.64
N THR A 207 -4.50 -19.62 5.71
CA THR A 207 -5.34 -18.86 6.65
C THR A 207 -4.57 -18.36 7.88
N CYS A 208 -3.28 -18.69 8.01
CA CYS A 208 -2.49 -18.25 9.15
C CYS A 208 -2.17 -16.74 9.03
N PRO A 209 -2.50 -15.92 10.04
CA PRO A 209 -2.32 -14.46 10.00
C PRO A 209 -0.97 -13.98 10.55
N ILE A 210 -0.02 -14.91 10.73
CA ILE A 210 1.33 -14.63 11.24
C ILE A 210 2.32 -14.78 10.08
N PHE A 211 3.01 -13.70 9.76
CA PHE A 211 3.92 -13.64 8.61
C PHE A 211 5.34 -13.36 9.09
N ARG A 212 6.32 -14.06 8.52
CA ARG A 212 7.74 -13.72 8.68
C ARG A 212 8.12 -12.67 7.64
N LEU A 213 8.88 -11.64 8.04
CA LEU A 213 9.19 -10.53 7.14
C LEU A 213 10.02 -10.96 5.93
N GLY A 214 10.97 -11.87 6.11
CA GLY A 214 11.73 -12.47 5.01
C GLY A 214 10.85 -13.18 3.98
N ASP A 215 9.89 -13.98 4.45
CA ASP A 215 8.99 -14.75 3.58
C ASP A 215 8.09 -13.83 2.72
N ILE A 216 7.69 -12.65 3.25
CA ILE A 216 6.94 -11.63 2.50
C ILE A 216 7.74 -11.13 1.29
N LEU A 217 9.02 -10.80 1.50
CA LEU A 217 9.90 -10.30 0.43
C LEU A 217 10.28 -11.43 -0.54
N GLN A 218 10.53 -12.63 -0.02
CA GLN A 218 10.83 -13.80 -0.84
C GLN A 218 9.66 -14.15 -1.77
N ALA A 219 8.42 -13.99 -1.31
CA ALA A 219 7.23 -14.21 -2.13
C ALA A 219 7.13 -13.26 -3.34
N THR A 220 7.81 -12.11 -3.30
CA THR A 220 7.91 -11.17 -4.43
C THR A 220 9.22 -11.30 -5.22
N GLY A 221 10.09 -12.27 -4.86
CA GLY A 221 11.41 -12.42 -5.46
C GLY A 221 12.41 -11.32 -5.07
N GLU A 222 12.16 -10.59 -3.98
CA GLU A 222 13.04 -9.54 -3.49
C GLU A 222 13.96 -10.06 -2.38
N ASN A 223 15.17 -9.51 -2.30
CA ASN A 223 16.14 -9.86 -1.27
C ASN A 223 16.02 -8.92 -0.07
N PHE A 224 15.81 -9.49 1.12
CA PHE A 224 15.69 -8.73 2.36
C PHE A 224 16.97 -7.95 2.68
N SER A 225 18.15 -8.56 2.48
CA SER A 225 19.43 -7.93 2.82
C SER A 225 19.69 -6.65 2.03
N ASP A 226 19.31 -6.64 0.75
CA ASP A 226 19.50 -5.49 -0.13
C ASP A 226 18.51 -4.36 0.22
N MET A 227 17.24 -4.71 0.44
CA MET A 227 16.21 -3.75 0.84
C MET A 227 16.47 -3.19 2.25
N ALA A 228 17.10 -3.95 3.15
CA ALA A 228 17.41 -3.52 4.49
C ALA A 228 18.44 -2.37 4.56
N VAL A 229 19.26 -2.15 3.52
CA VAL A 229 20.27 -1.08 3.54
C VAL A 229 19.63 0.29 3.40
N GLN A 230 18.75 0.47 2.41
CA GLN A 230 18.15 1.76 2.04
C GLN A 230 16.65 1.84 2.37
N GLY A 231 16.04 0.74 2.80
CA GLY A 231 14.61 0.63 3.01
C GLY A 231 13.83 0.39 1.71
N GLY A 232 12.51 0.32 1.85
CA GLY A 232 11.58 0.08 0.74
C GLY A 232 10.14 0.12 1.20
N ILE A 233 9.20 -0.05 0.27
CA ILE A 233 7.77 -0.05 0.55
C ILE A 233 7.16 -1.33 0.01
N MET A 234 6.60 -2.13 0.90
CA MET A 234 5.93 -3.39 0.60
C MET A 234 4.43 -3.25 0.81
N GLY A 235 3.64 -3.85 -0.07
CA GLY A 235 2.20 -3.98 0.03
C GLY A 235 1.82 -5.39 0.47
N ILE A 236 0.98 -5.50 1.50
CA ILE A 236 0.32 -6.74 1.91
C ILE A 236 -1.14 -6.61 1.51
N GLU A 237 -1.53 -7.31 0.47
CA GLU A 237 -2.86 -7.27 -0.10
C GLU A 237 -3.72 -8.38 0.54
N ILE A 238 -4.89 -8.00 1.07
CA ILE A 238 -5.84 -8.92 1.69
C ILE A 238 -7.15 -8.82 0.91
N ASN A 239 -7.40 -9.82 0.06
CA ASN A 239 -8.61 -9.89 -0.76
C ASN A 239 -9.71 -10.72 -0.07
N TRP A 240 -10.88 -10.12 0.09
CA TRP A 240 -12.10 -10.76 0.59
C TRP A 240 -13.15 -10.88 -0.53
N ASP A 241 -13.17 -12.00 -1.22
CA ASP A 241 -14.25 -12.37 -2.15
C ASP A 241 -15.22 -13.31 -1.43
N CYS A 242 -16.33 -12.73 -0.95
CA CYS A 242 -17.26 -13.42 -0.07
C CYS A 242 -18.59 -13.72 -0.76
N ASN A 243 -18.96 -15.00 -0.77
CA ASN A 243 -20.31 -15.45 -1.08
C ASN A 243 -21.08 -15.66 0.23
N LEU A 244 -22.11 -14.86 0.46
CA LEU A 244 -22.94 -14.90 1.67
C LEU A 244 -24.23 -15.73 1.49
N ASP A 245 -24.39 -16.40 0.35
CA ASP A 245 -25.52 -17.30 0.11
C ASP A 245 -25.44 -18.53 1.02
N LYS A 246 -26.58 -18.92 1.61
CA LYS A 246 -26.64 -20.08 2.51
C LYS A 246 -26.14 -21.38 1.86
N TRP A 247 -26.42 -21.55 0.57
CA TRP A 247 -26.13 -22.76 -0.22
C TRP A 247 -24.67 -22.89 -0.64
N PHE A 248 -23.94 -21.77 -0.70
CA PHE A 248 -22.56 -21.69 -1.19
C PHE A 248 -21.73 -20.70 -0.37
N HIS A 249 -21.90 -20.72 0.95
CA HIS A 249 -21.23 -19.75 1.83
C HIS A 249 -19.71 -19.96 1.81
N HIS A 250 -18.98 -18.92 1.38
CA HIS A 250 -17.53 -18.91 1.37
C HIS A 250 -17.03 -17.49 1.61
N CYS A 251 -16.26 -17.27 2.66
CA CYS A 251 -15.69 -15.96 2.97
C CYS A 251 -14.38 -16.17 3.73
N SER A 252 -13.25 -16.05 3.04
CA SER A 252 -11.92 -16.21 3.63
C SER A 252 -10.93 -15.29 2.93
N PRO A 253 -9.93 -14.74 3.64
CA PRO A 253 -8.97 -13.82 3.07
C PRO A 253 -7.99 -14.55 2.15
N LYS A 254 -7.62 -13.91 1.05
CA LYS A 254 -6.50 -14.31 0.20
C LYS A 254 -5.39 -13.27 0.30
N TYR A 255 -4.20 -13.73 0.64
CA TYR A 255 -3.03 -12.88 0.81
C TYR A 255 -2.18 -12.83 -0.46
N SER A 256 -1.84 -11.63 -0.90
CA SER A 256 -0.82 -11.37 -1.92
C SER A 256 0.17 -10.32 -1.41
N PHE A 257 1.37 -10.32 -2.01
CA PHE A 257 2.44 -9.40 -1.64
C PHE A 257 2.95 -8.72 -2.91
N ARG A 258 3.29 -7.45 -2.78
CA ARG A 258 3.82 -6.66 -3.90
C ARG A 258 4.78 -5.60 -3.40
N ARG A 259 5.83 -5.31 -4.16
CA ARG A 259 6.65 -4.12 -3.92
C ARG A 259 5.97 -2.89 -4.48
N LEU A 260 5.89 -1.81 -3.70
CA LEU A 260 5.19 -0.58 -4.06
C LEU A 260 6.14 0.53 -4.51
N ASP A 261 7.38 0.55 -4.02
CA ASP A 261 8.41 1.50 -4.44
C ASP A 261 9.10 1.04 -5.75
N ASP A 262 9.55 2.01 -6.55
CA ASP A 262 10.29 1.74 -7.77
C ASP A 262 11.76 1.42 -7.44
N LYS A 263 12.18 0.19 -7.74
CA LYS A 263 13.54 -0.32 -7.54
C LYS A 263 14.58 0.39 -8.43
N THR A 264 14.16 0.95 -9.55
CA THR A 264 15.05 1.49 -10.59
C THR A 264 15.39 2.96 -10.41
N THR A 265 14.67 3.65 -9.52
CA THR A 265 14.84 5.08 -9.26
C THR A 265 16.22 5.35 -8.67
N LYS A 266 17.00 6.18 -9.37
CA LYS A 266 18.31 6.67 -8.89
C LYS A 266 18.17 7.87 -7.96
N ASP A 267 17.11 8.65 -8.12
CA ASP A 267 16.83 9.84 -7.33
C ASP A 267 16.02 9.47 -6.08
N TYR A 268 16.67 9.53 -4.90
CA TYR A 268 16.08 9.19 -3.59
C TYR A 268 15.63 7.72 -3.48
N PRO A 269 16.56 6.75 -3.59
CA PRO A 269 16.21 5.33 -3.47
C PRO A 269 15.79 4.94 -2.04
N GLY A 270 14.88 3.98 -1.96
CA GLY A 270 14.43 3.38 -0.70
C GLY A 270 13.45 4.25 0.10
N TYR A 271 13.33 3.95 1.39
CA TYR A 271 12.43 4.66 2.30
C TYR A 271 13.14 4.95 3.62
N ASN A 272 13.20 6.25 3.96
CA ASN A 272 13.82 6.73 5.18
C ASN A 272 13.08 7.96 5.74
N PHE A 273 13.21 8.17 7.05
CA PHE A 273 12.78 9.40 7.71
C PHE A 273 13.68 9.72 8.90
N ARG A 274 13.49 10.91 9.45
CA ARG A 274 14.24 11.41 10.59
C ARG A 274 13.32 11.63 11.77
N PHE A 275 13.80 11.29 12.96
CA PHE A 275 13.18 11.66 14.22
C PHE A 275 14.27 11.96 15.24
N ALA A 276 13.93 12.66 16.32
CA ALA A 276 14.87 13.03 17.35
C ALA A 276 14.38 12.58 18.72
N LYS A 277 15.32 12.21 19.59
CA LYS A 277 15.09 11.98 21.02
C LYS A 277 15.68 13.16 21.78
N TYR A 278 14.86 13.86 22.56
CA TYR A 278 15.24 15.06 23.28
C TYR A 278 15.57 14.74 24.74
N PHE A 279 16.60 15.40 25.25
CA PHE A 279 17.14 15.25 26.59
C PHE A 279 17.53 16.63 27.13
N LYS A 280 17.79 16.71 28.44
CA LYS A 280 18.41 17.89 29.06
C LYS A 280 19.69 17.43 29.76
N ASP A 281 20.76 18.18 29.56
CA ASP A 281 22.01 17.94 30.27
C ASP A 281 21.92 18.36 31.75
N ALA A 282 22.98 18.09 32.52
CA ALA A 282 23.05 18.46 33.93
C ALA A 282 22.99 19.99 34.18
N THR A 283 23.24 20.81 33.16
CA THR A 283 23.19 22.28 33.23
C THR A 283 21.82 22.83 32.82
N GLY A 284 20.89 21.97 32.40
CA GLY A 284 19.55 22.34 31.94
C GLY A 284 19.49 22.72 30.45
N LYS A 285 20.59 22.60 29.72
CA LYS A 285 20.67 22.83 28.27
C LYS A 285 20.00 21.69 27.52
N GLU A 286 19.24 22.03 26.48
CA GLU A 286 18.56 21.06 25.63
C GLU A 286 19.54 20.37 24.69
N GLU A 287 19.50 19.03 24.70
CA GLU A 287 20.26 18.15 23.83
C GLU A 287 19.32 17.23 23.07
N ARG A 288 19.71 16.79 21.88
CA ARG A 288 18.99 15.75 21.17
C ARG A 288 19.91 14.76 20.49
N THR A 289 19.41 13.55 20.34
CA THR A 289 19.97 12.56 19.41
C THR A 289 19.10 12.52 18.17
N LEU A 290 19.66 12.90 17.03
CA LEU A 290 19.01 12.77 15.72
C LEU A 290 19.21 11.35 15.20
N ILE A 291 18.12 10.73 14.77
CA ILE A 291 18.11 9.38 14.21
C ILE A 291 17.51 9.47 12.82
N LYS A 292 18.31 9.12 11.82
CA LYS A 292 17.85 8.85 10.47
C LYS A 292 17.64 7.35 10.32
N ALA A 293 16.39 6.94 10.23
CA ALA A 293 16.02 5.54 10.12
C ALA A 293 15.70 5.17 8.67
N TYR A 294 16.28 4.06 8.24
CA TYR A 294 15.97 3.35 7.03
C TYR A 294 15.22 2.08 7.40
N GLY A 295 14.23 1.72 6.61
CA GLY A 295 13.38 0.59 6.98
C GLY A 295 12.39 0.23 5.90
N ILE A 296 11.65 -0.82 6.17
CA ILE A 296 10.62 -1.32 5.27
C ILE A 296 9.28 -0.84 5.83
N ARG A 297 8.54 -0.08 5.02
CA ARG A 297 7.16 0.26 5.30
C ARG A 297 6.25 -0.79 4.68
N PHE A 298 5.34 -1.34 5.46
CA PHE A 298 4.35 -2.30 5.02
C PHE A 298 2.98 -1.65 5.01
N ASP A 299 2.40 -1.52 3.82
CA ASP A 299 1.07 -0.98 3.59
C ASP A 299 0.08 -2.14 3.47
N ILE A 300 -0.90 -2.21 4.38
CA ILE A 300 -1.92 -3.27 4.36
C ILE A 300 -3.12 -2.79 3.55
N LEU A 301 -3.25 -3.38 2.37
CA LEU A 301 -4.27 -3.05 1.38
C LEU A 301 -5.40 -4.07 1.48
N VAL A 302 -6.48 -3.72 2.17
CA VAL A 302 -7.65 -4.58 2.28
C VAL A 302 -8.69 -4.17 1.26
N PHE A 303 -9.09 -5.11 0.42
CA PHE A 303 -10.14 -4.92 -0.57
C PHE A 303 -10.97 -6.19 -0.70
N GLY A 304 -12.17 -6.06 -1.25
CA GLY A 304 -13.07 -7.18 -1.32
C GLY A 304 -14.49 -6.78 -1.62
N THR A 305 -15.29 -7.77 -1.97
CA THR A 305 -16.71 -7.63 -2.26
C THR A 305 -17.44 -8.82 -1.68
N ALA A 306 -18.56 -8.56 -1.01
CA ALA A 306 -19.51 -9.59 -0.66
C ALA A 306 -20.68 -9.57 -1.64
N GLY A 307 -21.17 -10.76 -1.98
CA GLY A 307 -22.43 -10.95 -2.71
C GLY A 307 -23.41 -11.77 -1.88
N LYS A 308 -24.67 -11.35 -1.88
CA LYS A 308 -25.79 -12.09 -1.28
C LYS A 308 -26.98 -12.07 -2.24
N PHE A 309 -27.67 -13.19 -2.36
CA PHE A 309 -28.86 -13.32 -3.20
C PHE A 309 -29.85 -12.18 -2.94
N ASP A 310 -30.25 -11.51 -4.02
CA ASP A 310 -31.32 -10.52 -4.02
C ASP A 310 -32.27 -10.79 -5.20
N LEU A 311 -33.57 -10.80 -4.91
CA LEU A 311 -34.59 -11.07 -5.90
C LEU A 311 -34.69 -9.93 -6.93
N ILE A 312 -34.43 -8.69 -6.53
CA ILE A 312 -34.52 -7.53 -7.42
C ILE A 312 -33.42 -7.64 -8.49
N GLU A 313 -32.17 -7.89 -8.10
CA GLU A 313 -31.05 -8.08 -9.04
C GLU A 313 -31.31 -9.23 -10.03
N LEU A 314 -31.87 -10.35 -9.57
CA LEU A 314 -32.26 -11.45 -10.44
C LEU A 314 -33.31 -11.04 -11.48
N VAL A 315 -34.37 -10.35 -11.06
CA VAL A 315 -35.45 -9.90 -11.97
C VAL A 315 -34.92 -8.89 -12.98
N VAL A 316 -34.06 -7.96 -12.55
CA VAL A 316 -33.41 -6.98 -13.43
C VAL A 316 -32.56 -7.71 -14.48
N TYR A 317 -31.74 -8.69 -14.08
CA TYR A 317 -30.93 -9.46 -15.00
C TYR A 317 -31.77 -10.24 -16.04
N ILE A 318 -32.86 -10.89 -15.61
CA ILE A 318 -33.78 -11.60 -16.50
C ILE A 318 -34.42 -10.61 -17.48
N GLY A 319 -34.90 -9.47 -16.99
CA GLY A 319 -35.48 -8.41 -17.81
C GLY A 319 -34.52 -7.89 -18.88
N SER A 320 -33.29 -7.54 -18.50
CA SER A 320 -32.26 -7.11 -19.44
C SER A 320 -31.92 -8.19 -20.48
N THR A 321 -31.87 -9.45 -20.06
CA THR A 321 -31.58 -10.57 -20.94
C THR A 321 -32.69 -10.78 -21.97
N LEU A 322 -33.97 -10.70 -21.55
CA LEU A 322 -35.13 -10.78 -22.43
C LEU A 322 -35.16 -9.62 -23.44
N SER A 323 -34.89 -8.39 -23.01
CA SER A 323 -34.82 -7.23 -23.90
C SER A 323 -33.75 -7.41 -24.98
N TYR A 324 -32.58 -7.96 -24.64
CA TYR A 324 -31.54 -8.26 -25.61
C TYR A 324 -32.00 -9.31 -26.64
N PHE A 325 -32.68 -10.38 -26.20
CA PHE A 325 -33.22 -11.37 -27.13
C PHE A 325 -34.30 -10.79 -28.05
N GLY A 326 -35.10 -9.83 -27.57
CA GLY A 326 -36.03 -9.06 -28.39
C GLY A 326 -35.32 -8.30 -29.52
N LEU A 327 -34.25 -7.56 -29.20
CA LEU A 327 -33.47 -6.84 -30.21
C LEU A 327 -32.89 -7.78 -31.27
N VAL A 328 -32.34 -8.93 -30.87
CA VAL A 328 -31.81 -9.91 -31.83
C VAL A 328 -32.92 -10.45 -32.73
N ARG A 329 -34.09 -10.76 -32.16
CA ARG A 329 -35.26 -11.23 -32.93
C ARG A 329 -35.70 -10.18 -33.96
N ASP A 330 -35.69 -8.91 -33.63
CA ASP A 330 -36.19 -7.84 -34.51
C ASP A 330 -35.15 -7.43 -35.57
N LEU A 331 -33.87 -7.44 -35.23
CA LEU A 331 -32.77 -7.07 -36.14
C LEU A 331 -32.42 -8.17 -37.14
N PHE A 332 -32.51 -9.44 -36.74
CA PHE A 332 -32.09 -10.56 -37.59
C PHE A 332 -32.87 -10.65 -38.91
N PRO A 333 -34.21 -10.52 -38.95
CA PRO A 333 -34.97 -10.46 -40.20
C PRO A 333 -34.59 -9.27 -41.08
N VAL A 334 -34.38 -8.09 -40.49
CA VAL A 334 -34.00 -6.87 -41.22
C VAL A 334 -32.63 -7.02 -41.88
N LEU A 335 -31.66 -7.61 -41.17
CA LEU A 335 -30.34 -7.94 -41.70
C LEU A 335 -30.41 -8.97 -42.84
N MET A 336 -31.24 -10.01 -42.69
CA MET A 336 -31.48 -10.99 -43.75
C MET A 336 -32.12 -10.35 -44.98
N GLU A 337 -33.07 -9.43 -44.81
CA GLU A 337 -33.70 -8.73 -45.94
C GLU A 337 -32.72 -7.80 -46.66
N MET A 338 -31.87 -7.07 -45.94
CA MET A 338 -30.83 -6.22 -46.54
C MET A 338 -29.75 -7.01 -47.28
N THR A 339 -29.35 -8.17 -46.78
CA THR A 339 -28.37 -9.05 -47.44
C THR A 339 -28.95 -9.75 -48.66
N LEU A 340 -30.24 -10.14 -48.63
CA LEU A 340 -30.92 -10.70 -49.80
C LEU A 340 -31.15 -9.65 -50.90
N ARG A 341 -31.50 -8.41 -50.55
CA ARG A 341 -31.68 -7.30 -51.51
C ARG A 341 -30.39 -6.81 -52.18
N THR A 342 -29.23 -7.08 -51.59
CA THR A 342 -27.92 -6.72 -52.17
C THR A 342 -27.30 -7.83 -53.02
N SER A 343 -27.96 -9.00 -53.10
CA SER A 343 -27.55 -10.13 -53.96
C SER A 343 -28.25 -10.18 -55.33
N HIS A 344 -29.12 -9.21 -55.59
CA HIS A 344 -29.66 -8.87 -56.92
C HIS A 344 -29.07 -7.53 -57.35
#